data_AF-I3XBU8-F1
#
_entry.id   AF-I3XBU8-F1
#
_cell.length_a   1.000
_cell.length_b   1.000
_cell.length_c   1.000
_cell.angle_alpha   90.00
_cell.angle_beta   90.00
_cell.angle_gamma   90.00
#
_symmetry.space_group_name_H-M   'P 1'
#
loop_
_entity.id
_entity.type
_entity.pdbx_description
1 polymer ?
#
loop_
_entity_poly.entity_id
_entity_poly.type
_entity_poly.pdbx_seq_one_letter_code
_entity_poly.pdbx_strand_id
1 'polypeptide(L)'
;MALDPEGTEPGRPRWFGLDNQEKVKSDWNEGRRLRGWVANTETIDAVLSIHGAIFGDKVPLPTADPTFAFTIPKDGSLPLDGAAPSIIDHRGDSSYVAAIPDLGARVRSLTLEHPDPNGIGALYRELSIDHPPVIVQASEVRYRALIETATGLKELT
;
A
#
# COMPACT_ATOMS: atom_id res chain seq x y z
N MET A 1 -9.40 7.31 4.63
CA MET A 1 -9.00 7.26 6.05
C MET A 1 -9.07 8.67 6.59
N ALA A 2 -9.80 8.89 7.68
CA ALA A 2 -9.89 10.18 8.34
C ALA A 2 -8.90 10.22 9.52
N LEU A 3 -8.37 11.40 9.82
CA LEU A 3 -7.64 11.63 11.06
C LEU A 3 -8.66 11.54 12.22
N ASP A 4 -8.38 10.69 13.21
CA ASP A 4 -9.14 10.68 14.46
C ASP A 4 -8.75 11.95 15.24
N PRO A 5 -9.67 12.92 15.44
CA PRO A 5 -9.37 14.16 16.14
C PRO A 5 -9.03 13.95 17.61
N GLU A 6 -9.45 12.83 18.20
CA GLU A 6 -9.21 12.49 19.61
C GLU A 6 -8.03 11.52 19.78
N GLY A 7 -7.40 11.11 18.68
CA GLY A 7 -6.26 10.20 18.69
C GLY A 7 -4.99 10.83 19.27
N THR A 8 -4.21 10.05 20.02
CA THR A 8 -2.89 10.48 20.51
C THR A 8 -1.92 10.66 19.34
N GLU A 9 -1.18 11.78 19.33
CA GLU A 9 -0.17 12.03 18.31
C GLU A 9 0.97 10.99 18.42
N PRO A 10 1.31 10.28 17.33
CA PRO A 10 2.24 9.15 17.40
C PRO A 10 3.71 9.55 17.51
N GLY A 11 4.03 10.85 17.66
CA GLY A 11 5.40 11.37 17.75
C GLY A 11 6.23 11.24 16.46
N ARG A 12 5.58 10.92 15.34
CA ARG A 12 6.16 10.70 14.01
C ARG A 12 5.12 11.03 12.93
N PRO A 13 5.52 11.21 11.65
CA PRO A 13 4.57 11.33 10.56
C PRO A 13 3.62 10.12 10.48
N ARG A 14 2.34 10.38 10.29
CA ARG A 14 1.32 9.35 10.08
C ARG A 14 1.52 8.74 8.69
N TRP A 15 1.60 7.41 8.65
CA TRP A 15 1.65 6.62 7.41
C TRP A 15 0.50 6.93 6.44
N PHE A 16 0.70 6.57 5.16
CA PHE A 16 -0.22 6.81 4.05
C PHE A 16 -0.44 8.28 3.67
N GLY A 17 0.49 9.15 4.08
CA GLY A 17 0.50 10.57 3.77
C GLY A 17 -0.66 11.35 4.40
N LEU A 18 -1.18 10.86 5.54
CA LEU A 18 -2.38 11.44 6.17
C LEU A 18 -2.15 12.83 6.76
N ASP A 19 -0.90 13.20 7.03
CA ASP A 19 -0.59 14.55 7.54
C ASP A 19 -0.63 15.62 6.42
N ASN A 20 -0.56 15.24 5.14
CA ASN A 20 -0.75 16.16 4.01
C ASN A 20 -2.25 16.27 3.65
N GLN A 21 -2.99 17.01 4.46
CA GLN A 21 -4.45 17.19 4.31
C GLN A 21 -4.85 17.80 2.97
N GLU A 22 -4.05 18.71 2.41
CA GLU A 22 -4.32 19.34 1.12
C GLU A 22 -4.24 18.31 -0.01
N LYS A 23 -3.18 17.49 -0.04
CA LYS A 23 -3.03 16.40 -1.00
C LYS A 23 -4.13 15.35 -0.86
N VAL A 24 -4.48 14.97 0.37
CA VAL A 24 -5.59 14.03 0.61
C VAL A 24 -6.91 14.56 0.04
N LYS A 25 -7.21 15.85 0.24
CA LYS A 25 -8.43 16.48 -0.28
C LYS A 25 -8.40 16.62 -1.81
N SER A 26 -7.27 17.02 -2.40
CA SER A 26 -7.11 17.10 -3.86
C SER A 26 -7.27 15.71 -4.49
N ASP A 27 -6.58 14.68 -3.98
CA ASP A 27 -6.72 13.29 -4.42
C ASP A 27 -8.18 12.82 -4.35
N TRP A 28 -8.88 13.16 -3.26
CA TRP A 28 -10.30 12.84 -3.12
C TRP A 28 -11.20 13.53 -4.15
N ASN A 29 -11.01 14.84 -4.36
CA ASN A 29 -11.78 15.63 -5.31
C ASN A 29 -11.53 15.18 -6.76
N GLU A 30 -10.33 14.69 -7.06
CA GLU A 30 -9.93 14.18 -8.37
C GLU A 30 -10.32 12.71 -8.60
N GLY A 31 -11.03 12.09 -7.65
CA GLY A 31 -11.55 10.74 -7.80
C GLY A 31 -10.54 9.63 -7.49
N ARG A 32 -9.33 9.92 -6.98
CA ARG A 32 -8.32 8.92 -6.61
C ARG A 32 -8.69 8.19 -5.32
N ARG A 33 -9.57 7.18 -5.38
CA ARG A 33 -9.99 6.40 -4.20
C ARG A 33 -8.97 5.32 -3.85
N LEU A 34 -8.36 4.74 -4.86
CA LEU A 34 -7.26 3.79 -4.71
C LEU A 34 -5.92 4.55 -4.78
N ARG A 35 -5.16 4.55 -3.68
CA ARG A 35 -3.91 5.31 -3.56
C ARG A 35 -2.66 4.43 -3.41
N GLY A 36 -2.82 3.12 -3.30
CA GLY A 36 -1.70 2.20 -3.10
C GLY A 36 -2.19 0.84 -2.65
N TRP A 37 -1.24 -0.05 -2.37
CA TRP A 37 -1.48 -1.42 -1.95
C TRP A 37 -0.39 -1.87 -0.99
N VAL A 38 -0.61 -3.00 -0.32
CA VAL A 38 0.31 -3.55 0.68
C VAL A 38 0.79 -4.92 0.21
N ALA A 39 2.10 -5.15 0.28
CA ALA A 39 2.71 -6.44 -0.02
C ALA A 39 3.20 -7.08 1.27
N ASN A 40 2.83 -8.35 1.50
CA ASN A 40 3.34 -9.15 2.61
C ASN A 40 4.69 -9.78 2.26
N THR A 41 5.60 -9.86 3.23
CA THR A 41 6.88 -10.57 3.12
C THR A 41 7.33 -11.12 4.47
N GLU A 42 8.12 -12.19 4.46
CA GLU A 42 8.82 -12.72 5.63
C GLU A 42 10.24 -12.16 5.77
N THR A 43 10.68 -11.33 4.82
CA THR A 43 12.08 -10.85 4.70
C THR A 43 12.19 -9.34 4.61
N ILE A 44 11.39 -8.61 5.42
CA ILE A 44 11.32 -7.14 5.41
C ILE A 44 12.69 -6.47 5.58
N ASP A 45 13.59 -7.06 6.39
CA ASP A 45 14.93 -6.50 6.61
C ASP A 45 15.80 -6.57 5.35
N ALA A 46 15.65 -7.62 4.54
CA ALA A 46 16.35 -7.74 3.26
C ALA A 46 15.87 -6.67 2.28
N VAL A 47 14.56 -6.45 2.19
CA VAL A 47 13.96 -5.39 1.36
C VAL A 47 14.50 -4.02 1.78
N LEU A 48 14.54 -3.73 3.07
CA LEU A 48 15.01 -2.44 3.59
C LEU A 48 16.51 -2.22 3.40
N SER A 49 17.32 -3.28 3.42
CA SER A 49 18.76 -3.16 3.19
C SER A 49 19.10 -2.63 1.78
N ILE A 50 18.24 -2.91 0.79
CA ILE A 50 18.42 -2.51 -0.61
C ILE A 50 17.62 -1.25 -0.93
N HIS A 51 16.36 -1.18 -0.46
CA HIS A 51 15.38 -0.18 -0.86
C HIS A 51 14.92 0.73 0.29
N GLY A 52 15.71 0.85 1.36
CA GLY A 52 15.36 1.67 2.53
C GLY A 52 15.07 3.15 2.22
N ALA A 53 15.63 3.69 1.13
CA ALA A 53 15.31 5.04 0.67
C ALA A 53 13.84 5.19 0.20
N ILE A 54 13.23 4.11 -0.30
CA ILE A 54 11.84 4.09 -0.77
C ILE A 54 10.88 3.80 0.39
N PHE A 55 11.23 2.83 1.24
CA PHE A 55 10.32 2.27 2.24
C PHE A 55 10.48 2.86 3.64
N GLY A 56 11.58 3.57 3.91
CA GLY A 56 11.86 4.16 5.21
C GLY A 56 12.15 3.12 6.29
N ASP A 57 11.52 3.28 7.44
CA ASP A 57 11.86 2.54 8.65
C ASP A 57 10.93 1.34 8.88
N LYS A 58 11.50 0.26 9.42
CA LYS A 58 10.74 -0.87 9.95
C LYS A 58 10.08 -0.48 11.26
N VAL A 59 8.77 -0.59 11.31
CA VAL A 59 7.98 -0.20 12.48
C VAL A 59 7.26 -1.43 13.03
N PRO A 60 7.63 -1.89 14.24
CA PRO A 60 6.88 -2.94 14.93
C PRO A 60 5.54 -2.41 15.46
N LEU A 61 4.47 -3.18 15.31
CA LEU A 61 3.11 -2.84 15.74
C LEU A 61 2.38 -4.05 16.36
N PRO A 62 1.58 -3.83 17.43
CA PRO A 62 1.56 -2.62 18.26
C PRO A 62 2.89 -2.37 18.98
N THR A 63 3.09 -1.19 19.59
CA THR A 63 4.37 -0.81 20.21
C THR A 63 4.80 -1.76 21.34
N ALA A 64 3.85 -2.22 22.15
CA ALA A 64 4.04 -3.27 23.13
C ALA A 64 3.57 -4.60 22.53
N ASP A 65 4.37 -5.65 22.64
CA ASP A 65 4.11 -6.99 22.09
C ASP A 65 3.75 -7.00 20.59
N PRO A 66 4.67 -6.53 19.72
CA PRO A 66 4.42 -6.41 18.29
C PRO A 66 4.19 -7.76 17.59
N THR A 67 3.05 -7.87 16.93
CA THR A 67 2.63 -9.05 16.16
C THR A 67 2.90 -8.92 14.67
N PHE A 68 3.14 -7.71 14.17
CA PHE A 68 3.59 -7.46 12.80
C PHE A 68 4.56 -6.29 12.73
N ALA A 69 5.20 -6.11 11.58
CA ALA A 69 5.99 -4.94 11.25
C ALA A 69 5.51 -4.33 9.93
N PHE A 70 5.66 -3.02 9.80
CA PHE A 70 5.29 -2.28 8.61
C PHE A 70 6.39 -1.31 8.22
N THR A 71 6.61 -1.08 6.93
CA THR A 71 7.55 -0.04 6.47
C THR A 71 6.86 1.31 6.37
N ILE A 72 7.45 2.36 6.95
CA ILE A 72 6.91 3.71 6.87
C ILE A 72 8.00 4.65 6.34
N PRO A 73 7.79 5.31 5.17
CA PRO A 73 8.67 6.37 4.69
C PRO A 73 8.89 7.44 5.75
N LYS A 74 10.06 8.08 5.76
CA LYS A 74 10.44 9.04 6.80
C LYS A 74 9.49 10.23 6.93
N ASP A 75 8.86 10.62 5.83
CA ASP A 75 7.86 11.69 5.76
C ASP A 75 6.41 11.18 5.91
N GLY A 76 6.22 9.88 6.17
CA GLY A 76 4.93 9.23 6.30
C GLY A 76 4.16 9.06 4.99
N SER A 77 4.73 9.45 3.84
CA SER A 77 4.09 9.36 2.53
C SER A 77 3.85 7.91 2.08
N LEU A 78 3.19 7.78 0.92
CA LEU A 78 3.09 6.51 0.22
C LEU A 78 4.39 6.27 -0.57
N PRO A 79 4.99 5.06 -0.54
CA PRO A 79 6.18 4.75 -1.33
C PRO A 79 5.96 5.06 -2.82
N LEU A 80 6.80 5.94 -3.39
CA LEU A 80 6.69 6.43 -4.77
C LEU A 80 5.26 6.90 -5.13
N ASP A 81 4.65 7.73 -4.28
CA ASP A 81 3.27 8.21 -4.44
C ASP A 81 2.21 7.09 -4.51
N GLY A 82 2.55 5.90 -4.01
CA GLY A 82 1.70 4.72 -4.03
C GLY A 82 1.94 3.78 -5.21
N ALA A 83 2.87 4.11 -6.11
CA ALA A 83 3.31 3.22 -7.18
C ALA A 83 4.15 2.04 -6.65
N ALA A 84 4.84 2.19 -5.52
CA ALA A 84 5.44 1.08 -4.79
C ALA A 84 4.50 0.62 -3.66
N PRO A 85 4.47 -0.68 -3.32
CA PRO A 85 3.67 -1.17 -2.22
C PRO A 85 4.19 -0.64 -0.88
N SER A 86 3.32 -0.49 0.10
CA SER A 86 3.81 -0.55 1.49
C SER A 86 4.12 -1.99 1.86
N ILE A 87 5.15 -2.26 2.66
CA ILE A 87 5.54 -3.61 3.02
C ILE A 87 5.07 -3.94 4.43
N ILE A 88 4.44 -5.11 4.58
CA ILE A 88 4.05 -5.69 5.87
C ILE A 88 4.77 -7.02 6.08
N ASP A 89 5.14 -7.29 7.32
CA ASP A 89 5.70 -8.56 7.76
C ASP A 89 4.91 -9.03 8.99
N HIS A 90 4.16 -10.11 8.82
CA HIS A 90 3.36 -10.73 9.89
C HIS A 90 4.18 -11.62 10.83
N ARG A 91 5.52 -11.60 10.74
CA ARG A 91 6.45 -12.31 11.61
C ARG A 91 6.21 -13.82 11.64
N GLY A 92 5.82 -14.37 10.49
CA GLY A 92 5.50 -15.79 10.32
C GLY A 92 4.10 -16.20 10.80
N ASP A 93 3.23 -15.26 11.21
CA ASP A 93 1.84 -15.57 11.57
C ASP A 93 0.83 -14.91 10.61
N SER A 94 0.57 -15.60 9.50
CA SER A 94 -0.53 -15.25 8.59
C SER A 94 -1.80 -16.09 8.84
N SER A 95 -1.89 -16.79 9.98
CA SER A 95 -3.01 -17.71 10.26
C SER A 95 -4.35 -16.99 10.36
N TYR A 96 -4.32 -15.72 10.80
CA TYR A 96 -5.51 -14.86 10.90
C TYR A 96 -6.23 -14.68 9.56
N VAL A 97 -5.52 -14.81 8.43
CA VAL A 97 -6.13 -14.71 7.08
C VAL A 97 -7.20 -15.77 6.89
N ALA A 98 -7.00 -16.98 7.44
CA ALA A 98 -7.99 -18.05 7.39
C ALA A 98 -9.25 -17.76 8.22
N ALA A 99 -9.17 -16.82 9.17
CA ALA A 99 -10.30 -16.38 9.99
C ALA A 99 -11.08 -15.21 9.36
N ILE A 100 -10.56 -14.60 8.29
CA ILE A 100 -11.27 -13.51 7.58
C ILE A 100 -12.50 -14.10 6.87
N PRO A 101 -13.72 -13.61 7.15
CA PRO A 101 -14.92 -14.09 6.46
C PRO A 101 -14.82 -13.88 4.95
N ASP A 102 -15.01 -14.95 4.18
CA ASP A 102 -15.13 -14.86 2.73
C ASP A 102 -16.53 -14.38 2.35
N LEU A 103 -16.64 -13.11 1.96
CA LEU A 103 -17.89 -12.50 1.52
C LEU A 103 -18.15 -12.65 0.00
N GLY A 104 -17.40 -13.51 -0.68
CA GLY A 104 -17.58 -13.79 -2.12
C GLY A 104 -17.05 -12.69 -3.04
N ALA A 105 -16.20 -11.79 -2.55
CA ALA A 105 -15.53 -10.77 -3.37
C ALA A 105 -14.18 -11.29 -3.88
N ARG A 106 -13.86 -11.03 -5.15
CA ARG A 106 -12.57 -11.43 -5.76
C ARG A 106 -11.99 -10.29 -6.57
N VAL A 107 -10.76 -9.88 -6.26
CA VAL A 107 -10.02 -8.94 -7.12
C VAL A 107 -9.63 -9.70 -8.39
N ARG A 108 -10.16 -9.27 -9.54
CA ARG A 108 -9.89 -9.85 -10.86
C ARG A 108 -8.70 -9.19 -11.54
N SER A 109 -8.51 -7.89 -11.32
CA SER A 109 -7.33 -7.17 -11.80
C SER A 109 -7.09 -5.92 -10.97
N LEU A 110 -5.82 -5.54 -10.85
CA LEU A 110 -5.37 -4.26 -10.33
C LEU A 110 -4.45 -3.64 -11.39
N THR A 111 -4.78 -2.44 -11.85
CA THR A 111 -4.01 -1.69 -12.84
C THR A 111 -3.44 -0.42 -12.21
N LEU A 112 -2.18 -0.14 -12.49
CA LEU A 112 -1.48 1.09 -12.12
C LEU A 112 -1.16 1.88 -13.39
N GLU A 113 -1.73 3.06 -13.51
CA GLU A 113 -1.33 4.09 -14.47
C GLU A 113 -0.10 4.82 -13.93
N HIS A 114 0.96 4.99 -14.73
CA HIS A 114 2.19 5.63 -14.27
C HIS A 114 2.95 6.35 -15.42
N PRO A 115 3.64 7.49 -15.14
CA PRO A 115 4.52 8.17 -16.10
C PRO A 115 5.75 7.38 -16.54
N ASP A 116 6.21 6.45 -15.72
CA ASP A 116 7.34 5.57 -15.99
C ASP A 116 7.00 4.11 -15.65
N PRO A 117 6.34 3.36 -16.55
CA PRO A 117 5.98 1.97 -16.31
C PRO A 117 7.21 1.06 -16.27
N ASN A 118 8.29 1.41 -16.95
CA ASN A 118 9.51 0.60 -17.02
C ASN A 118 10.26 0.62 -15.69
N GLY A 119 10.42 1.79 -15.08
CA GLY A 119 11.02 1.94 -13.76
C GLY A 119 10.26 1.18 -12.67
N ILE A 120 8.93 1.35 -12.63
CA ILE A 120 8.08 0.62 -11.66
C ILE A 120 8.12 -0.90 -11.93
N GLY A 121 8.08 -1.31 -13.20
CA GLY A 121 8.19 -2.71 -13.56
C GLY A 121 9.54 -3.33 -13.16
N ALA A 122 10.63 -2.57 -13.22
CA ALA A 122 11.94 -3.02 -12.74
C ALA A 122 11.94 -3.20 -11.23
N LEU A 123 11.42 -2.22 -10.48
CA LEU A 123 11.29 -2.31 -9.02
C LEU A 123 10.44 -3.53 -8.61
N TYR A 124 9.31 -3.78 -9.26
CA TYR A 124 8.47 -4.95 -8.94
C TYR A 124 9.18 -6.28 -9.18
N ARG A 125 10.05 -6.37 -10.20
CA ARG A 125 10.88 -7.56 -10.42
C ARG A 125 11.96 -7.71 -9.35
N GLU A 126 12.61 -6.62 -8.96
CA GLU A 126 13.62 -6.63 -7.87
C GLU A 126 13.00 -7.07 -6.54
N LEU A 127 11.79 -6.60 -6.25
CA LEU A 127 11.02 -6.99 -5.07
C LEU A 127 10.41 -8.41 -5.17
N SER A 128 10.52 -9.06 -6.32
CA SER A 128 9.93 -10.40 -6.58
C SER A 128 8.44 -10.47 -6.25
N ILE A 129 7.68 -9.44 -6.65
CA ILE A 129 6.22 -9.42 -6.43
C ILE A 129 5.55 -10.54 -7.23
N ASP A 130 4.79 -11.40 -6.55
CA ASP A 130 4.11 -12.56 -7.16
C ASP A 130 3.01 -12.15 -8.16
N HIS A 131 2.09 -11.29 -7.73
CA HIS A 131 0.97 -10.81 -8.54
C HIS A 131 0.94 -9.26 -8.57
N PRO A 132 1.89 -8.62 -9.25
CA PRO A 132 1.98 -7.17 -9.27
C PRO A 132 0.80 -6.55 -10.03
N PRO A 133 0.43 -5.29 -9.73
CA PRO A 133 -0.46 -4.53 -10.59
C PRO A 133 0.03 -4.53 -12.05
N VAL A 134 -0.90 -4.61 -13.00
CA VAL A 134 -0.61 -4.36 -14.42
C VAL A 134 -0.26 -2.88 -14.56
N ILE A 135 0.92 -2.57 -15.08
CA ILE A 135 1.37 -1.18 -15.21
C ILE A 135 1.10 -0.70 -16.63
N VAL A 136 0.46 0.46 -16.77
CA VAL A 136 0.18 1.10 -18.06
C VAL A 136 0.75 2.52 -18.06
N GLN A 137 1.24 2.96 -19.22
CA GLN A 137 1.75 4.31 -19.40
C GLN A 137 0.62 5.34 -19.28
N ALA A 138 0.81 6.36 -18.46
CA ALA A 138 -0.09 7.51 -18.32
C ALA A 138 0.69 8.77 -17.95
N SER A 139 0.02 9.91 -17.76
CA SER A 139 0.67 11.16 -17.29
C SER A 139 0.68 11.30 -15.77
N GLU A 140 -0.12 10.51 -15.04
CA GLU A 140 -0.29 10.59 -13.60
C GLU A 140 -0.40 9.20 -12.97
N VAL A 141 -0.19 9.12 -11.66
CA VAL A 141 -0.41 7.91 -10.88
C VAL A 141 -1.89 7.71 -10.60
N ARG A 142 -2.48 6.63 -11.12
CA ARG A 142 -3.87 6.23 -10.83
C ARG A 142 -4.00 4.72 -10.71
N TYR A 143 -4.95 4.29 -9.91
CA TYR A 143 -5.29 2.88 -9.77
C TYR A 143 -6.68 2.59 -10.32
N ARG A 144 -6.82 1.39 -10.86
CA ARG A 144 -8.11 0.81 -11.21
C ARG A 144 -8.15 -0.63 -10.72
N ALA A 145 -9.20 -0.99 -9.99
CA ALA A 145 -9.44 -2.37 -9.57
C ALA A 145 -10.77 -2.87 -10.15
N LEU A 146 -10.73 -4.08 -10.71
CA LEU A 146 -11.94 -4.82 -11.06
C LEU A 146 -12.17 -5.88 -10.00
N ILE A 147 -13.31 -5.80 -9.32
CA ILE A 147 -13.67 -6.69 -8.22
C ILE A 147 -14.98 -7.39 -8.58
N GLU A 148 -14.94 -8.71 -8.69
CA GLU A 148 -16.15 -9.50 -8.83
C GLU A 148 -16.85 -9.61 -7.47
N THR A 149 -18.15 -9.42 -7.49
CA THR A 149 -19.04 -9.52 -6.32
C THR A 149 -20.25 -10.39 -6.67
N ALA A 150 -21.06 -10.75 -5.67
CA ALA A 150 -22.34 -11.45 -5.88
C ALA A 150 -23.31 -10.70 -6.82
N THR A 151 -23.13 -9.39 -7.02
CA THR A 151 -23.96 -8.57 -7.92
C THR A 151 -23.25 -8.21 -9.24
N GLY A 152 -22.23 -8.99 -9.60
CA GLY A 152 -21.42 -8.82 -10.81
C GLY A 152 -20.13 -8.02 -10.58
N LEU A 153 -19.45 -7.74 -11.69
CA LEU A 153 -18.17 -7.03 -11.71
C LEU A 153 -18.37 -5.55 -11.33
N LYS A 154 -17.58 -5.08 -10.38
CA LYS A 154 -17.51 -3.67 -9.94
C LYS A 154 -16.15 -3.12 -10.25
N GLU A 155 -16.13 -1.83 -10.53
CA GLU A 155 -14.92 -1.08 -10.80
C GLU A 155 -14.70 -0.04 -9.70
N LEU A 156 -13.47 0.04 -9.22
CA LEU A 156 -13.01 1.06 -8.30
C LEU A 156 -11.84 1.81 -8.94
N THR A 157 -11.87 3.14 -8.83
CA THR A 157 -10.84 4.08 -9.27
C THR A 157 -10.53 5.04 -8.12
#